data_AF-A0A5E4BWB3-F1
#
_entry.id   AF-A0A5E4BWB3-F1
#
_cell.length_a   1.000
_cell.length_b   1.000
_cell.length_c   1.000
_cell.angle_alpha   90.00
_cell.angle_beta   90.00
_cell.angle_gamma   90.00
#
_symmetry.space_group_name_H-M   'P 1'
#
loop_
_entity.id
_entity.type
_entity.pdbx_description
1 polymer ?
#
loop_
_entity_poly.entity_id
_entity_poly.type
_entity_poly.pdbx_seq_one_letter_code
_entity_poly.pdbx_strand_id
1 'polypeptide(L)'
;GSDDDMVDKNKCCTLCNMSFTSAVVADSHYQGKIHAKRLKLLLGEKTPLKTTGLRRNYRCTICSVSLNSIEQYHAHLKGSKHQTNLKNK
;
A
#
# COMPACT_ATOMS: atom_id res chain seq x y z
N GLY A 1 -39.39 -28.30 1.39
CA GLY A 1 -38.46 -27.44 0.63
C GLY A 1 -37.09 -27.93 0.99
N SER A 2 -36.31 -28.33 0.00
CA SER A 2 -34.94 -28.78 0.21
C SER A 2 -34.06 -27.54 0.21
N ASP A 3 -33.88 -26.95 1.38
CA ASP A 3 -32.93 -25.85 1.61
C ASP A 3 -31.54 -26.46 1.92
N ASP A 4 -31.06 -27.27 0.97
CA ASP A 4 -29.78 -27.97 0.99
C ASP A 4 -28.65 -26.99 0.63
N ASP A 5 -27.75 -26.79 1.58
CA ASP A 5 -26.31 -26.78 1.34
C ASP A 5 -25.74 -25.87 0.23
N MET A 6 -25.98 -24.56 0.36
CA MET A 6 -24.97 -23.58 -0.05
C MET A 6 -24.41 -22.93 1.21
N VAL A 7 -23.33 -23.46 1.77
CA VAL A 7 -22.45 -22.67 2.64
C VAL A 7 -21.94 -21.53 1.77
N ASP A 8 -22.66 -20.42 1.85
CA ASP A 8 -22.43 -19.18 1.16
C ASP A 8 -20.99 -18.73 1.41
N LYS A 9 -20.07 -19.08 0.52
CA LYS A 9 -18.77 -18.41 0.36
C LYS A 9 -18.92 -16.88 0.27
N ASN A 10 -20.15 -16.40 0.07
CA ASN A 10 -20.54 -15.00 0.03
C ASN A 10 -20.98 -14.41 1.39
N LYS A 11 -21.27 -15.15 2.47
CA LYS A 11 -21.77 -14.54 3.73
C LYS A 11 -20.68 -14.02 4.66
N CYS A 12 -19.40 -14.30 4.41
CA CYS A 12 -18.32 -13.79 5.25
C CYS A 12 -17.07 -13.46 4.45
N CYS A 13 -16.48 -12.30 4.75
CA CYS A 13 -15.23 -11.86 4.16
C CYS A 13 -14.11 -12.10 5.18
N THR A 14 -13.28 -13.12 4.95
CA THR A 14 -12.13 -13.44 5.81
C THR A 14 -11.04 -12.38 5.74
N LEU A 15 -10.95 -11.61 4.64
CA LEU A 15 -10.02 -10.48 4.49
C LEU A 15 -10.40 -9.29 5.40
N CYS A 16 -11.70 -9.14 5.68
CA CYS A 16 -12.24 -8.09 6.53
C CYS A 16 -12.65 -8.59 7.91
N ASN A 17 -12.65 -9.91 8.13
CA ASN A 17 -13.22 -10.60 9.27
C ASN A 17 -14.66 -10.11 9.58
N MET A 18 -15.48 -9.99 8.53
CA MET A 18 -16.86 -9.50 8.62
C MET A 18 -17.83 -10.56 8.12
N SER A 19 -18.94 -10.75 8.84
CA SER A 19 -20.06 -11.61 8.47
C SER A 19 -21.28 -10.76 8.08
N PHE A 20 -21.94 -11.14 7.01
CA PHE A 20 -23.10 -10.44 6.45
C PHE A 20 -24.36 -11.27 6.65
N THR A 21 -25.47 -10.57 6.89
CA THR A 21 -26.79 -11.18 7.10
C THR A 21 -27.40 -11.71 5.80
N SER A 22 -27.02 -11.12 4.65
CA SER A 22 -27.57 -11.47 3.33
C SER A 22 -26.52 -11.35 2.21
N ALA A 23 -26.71 -12.13 1.15
CA ALA A 23 -25.82 -12.14 -0.02
C ALA A 23 -25.69 -10.76 -0.70
N VAL A 24 -26.79 -9.99 -0.76
CA VAL A 24 -26.83 -8.64 -1.33
C VAL A 24 -25.90 -7.67 -0.58
N VAL A 25 -25.83 -7.80 0.75
CA VAL A 25 -24.99 -6.95 1.61
C VAL A 25 -23.52 -7.32 1.43
N ALA A 26 -23.22 -8.61 1.25
CA ALA A 26 -21.88 -9.06 0.98
C ALA A 26 -21.37 -8.65 -0.41
N ASP A 27 -22.21 -8.73 -1.44
CA ASP A 27 -21.85 -8.28 -2.79
C ASP A 27 -21.45 -6.79 -2.79
N SER A 28 -22.25 -5.98 -2.11
CA SER A 28 -21.96 -4.56 -1.88
C SER A 28 -20.64 -4.34 -1.13
N HIS A 29 -20.29 -5.23 -0.19
CA HIS A 29 -19.01 -5.19 0.50
C HIS A 29 -17.83 -5.53 -0.41
N TYR A 30 -17.93 -6.59 -1.22
CA TYR A 30 -16.86 -7.02 -2.14
C TYR A 30 -16.57 -5.99 -3.23
N GLN A 31 -17.60 -5.29 -3.71
CA GLN A 31 -17.47 -4.17 -4.64
C GLN A 31 -17.00 -2.87 -3.97
N GLY A 32 -16.93 -2.83 -2.64
CA GLY A 32 -16.60 -1.65 -1.86
C GLY A 32 -15.12 -1.23 -1.93
N LYS A 33 -14.87 0.08 -1.85
CA LYS A 33 -13.52 0.66 -1.83
C LYS A 33 -12.67 0.17 -0.63
N ILE A 34 -13.32 -0.20 0.47
CA ILE A 34 -12.66 -0.76 1.67
C ILE A 34 -12.07 -2.14 1.37
N HIS A 35 -12.89 -3.04 0.80
CA HIS A 35 -12.47 -4.38 0.44
C HIS A 35 -11.36 -4.34 -0.63
N ALA A 36 -11.56 -3.54 -1.69
CA ALA A 36 -10.55 -3.34 -2.73
C ALA A 36 -9.22 -2.77 -2.20
N LYS A 37 -9.26 -1.85 -1.22
CA LYS A 37 -8.05 -1.30 -0.60
C LYS A 37 -7.32 -2.35 0.24
N ARG A 38 -8.04 -3.16 1.03
CA ARG A 38 -7.43 -4.26 1.81
C ARG A 38 -6.86 -5.35 0.91
N LEU A 39 -7.56 -5.72 -0.15
CA LEU A 39 -7.08 -6.71 -1.14
C LEU A 39 -5.76 -6.25 -1.79
N LYS A 40 -5.67 -4.99 -2.20
CA LYS A 40 -4.45 -4.40 -2.78
C LYS A 40 -3.27 -4.35 -1.79
N LEU A 41 -3.55 -4.17 -0.50
CA LEU A 41 -2.51 -4.23 0.54
C LEU A 41 -1.99 -5.66 0.75
N LEU A 42 -2.88 -6.65 0.73
CA LEU A 42 -2.53 -8.06 0.94
C LEU A 42 -1.85 -8.69 -0.27
N LEU A 43 -2.22 -8.30 -1.49
CA LEU A 43 -1.61 -8.80 -2.73
C LEU A 43 -0.16 -8.29 -2.94
N GLY A 44 0.35 -7.46 -2.02
CA GLY A 44 1.75 -7.02 -2.05
C GLY A 44 2.07 -6.05 -3.18
N GLU A 45 1.05 -5.56 -3.91
CA GLU A 45 1.21 -4.43 -4.80
C GLU A 45 1.46 -3.19 -3.96
N LYS A 46 2.74 -2.89 -3.80
CA LYS A 46 3.29 -1.64 -3.28
C LYS A 46 2.88 -0.49 -4.19
N THR A 47 1.59 -0.17 -4.22
CA THR A 47 1.16 1.13 -4.70
C THR A 47 1.80 2.15 -3.77
N PRO A 48 2.48 3.19 -4.31
CA PRO A 48 3.20 4.15 -3.49
C PRO A 48 2.18 4.84 -2.60
N LEU A 49 2.16 4.39 -1.34
CA LEU A 49 1.38 4.91 -0.24
C LEU A 49 1.51 6.44 -0.26
N LYS A 50 0.46 7.10 -0.75
CA LYS A 50 0.22 8.51 -0.47
C LYS A 50 -0.17 8.59 1.00
N THR A 51 0.82 9.02 1.78
CA THR A 51 0.67 9.82 3.00
C THR A 51 -0.07 9.16 4.16
N THR A 52 0.70 8.60 5.08
CA THR A 52 0.42 8.73 6.53
C THR A 52 1.72 8.56 7.33
N GLY A 53 2.21 9.65 7.92
CA GLY A 53 2.96 9.63 9.18
C GLY A 53 4.41 9.12 9.24
N LEU A 54 4.96 8.40 8.26
CA LEU A 54 6.40 8.12 8.29
C LEU A 54 7.17 9.36 7.87
N ARG A 55 7.96 9.94 8.78
CA ARG A 55 9.05 10.86 8.46
C ARG A 55 9.94 10.15 7.42
N ARG A 56 9.69 10.38 6.13
CA ARG A 56 10.58 9.91 5.05
C ARG A 56 11.90 10.64 5.24
N ASN A 57 12.84 9.99 5.93
CA ASN A 57 14.23 10.41 5.93
C ASN A 57 14.78 10.10 4.54
N TYR A 58 14.97 11.13 3.72
CA TYR A 58 15.58 10.99 2.41
C TYR A 58 17.11 10.89 2.58
N ARG A 59 17.59 9.70 2.94
CA ARG A 59 19.01 9.43 3.21
C ARG A 59 19.73 8.96 1.95
N CYS A 60 20.75 9.71 1.56
CA CYS A 60 21.70 9.28 0.55
C CYS A 60 22.77 8.41 1.21
N THR A 61 22.95 7.17 0.73
CA THR A 61 23.98 6.25 1.25
C THR A 61 25.36 6.51 0.66
N ILE A 62 25.44 7.19 -0.48
CA ILE A 62 26.70 7.55 -1.14
C ILE A 62 27.38 8.71 -0.38
N CYS A 63 26.59 9.74 -0.06
CA CYS A 63 27.08 10.91 0.66
C CYS A 63 26.80 10.84 2.17
N SER A 64 26.12 9.78 2.64
CA SER A 64 25.67 9.60 4.02
C SER A 64 24.83 10.75 4.61
N VAL A 65 24.25 11.61 3.77
CA VAL A 65 23.43 12.76 4.21
C VAL A 65 21.95 12.40 4.31
N SER A 66 21.24 12.98 5.28
CA SER A 66 19.79 12.84 5.44
C SER A 66 19.10 14.15 5.14
N LEU A 67 18.16 14.15 4.21
CA LEU A 67 17.44 15.34 3.76
C LEU A 67 15.98 15.31 4.21
N ASN A 68 15.44 16.48 4.49
CA ASN A 68 14.11 16.65 5.10
C ASN A 68 12.96 16.72 4.07
N SER A 69 13.29 16.90 2.79
CA SER A 69 12.32 16.98 1.69
C SER A 69 12.74 16.14 0.47
N ILE A 70 11.74 15.66 -0.26
CA ILE A 70 11.94 14.87 -1.48
C ILE A 70 12.59 15.69 -2.59
N GLU A 71 12.22 16.96 -2.72
CA GLU A 71 12.79 17.86 -3.72
C GLU A 71 14.27 18.12 -3.46
N GLN A 72 14.62 18.35 -2.19
CA GLN A 72 16.01 18.50 -1.75
C GLN A 72 16.82 17.23 -2.07
N TYR A 73 16.23 16.05 -1.87
CA TYR A 73 16.86 14.78 -2.22
C TYR A 73 17.08 14.61 -3.72
N HIS A 74 16.08 14.93 -4.54
CA HIS A 74 16.25 14.88 -5.99
C HIS A 74 17.27 15.89 -6.51
N ALA A 75 17.29 17.11 -5.96
CA ALA A 75 18.30 18.10 -6.28
C ALA A 75 19.71 17.63 -5.87
N HIS A 76 19.83 17.01 -4.69
CA HIS A 76 21.08 16.40 -4.23
C HIS A 76 21.60 15.34 -5.19
N LEU A 77 20.76 14.38 -5.61
CA LEU A 77 21.17 13.30 -6.53
C LEU A 77 21.68 13.83 -7.87
N LYS A 78 21.12 14.93 -8.36
CA LYS A 78 21.54 15.58 -9.61
C LYS A 78 22.72 16.53 -9.45
N GLY A 79 23.08 16.89 -8.22
CA GLY A 79 24.17 17.83 -7.95
C GLY A 79 25.54 17.25 -8.27
N SER A 80 26.45 18.10 -8.76
CA SER A 80 27.82 17.70 -9.15
C SER A 80 28.57 16.97 -8.04
N LYS A 81 28.37 17.39 -6.78
CA LYS A 81 28.98 16.75 -5.60
C LYS A 81 28.52 15.30 -5.40
N HIS A 82 27.24 14.99 -5.61
CA HIS A 82 26.76 13.61 -5.55
C HIS A 82 27.30 12.80 -6.73
N GLN A 83 27.27 13.35 -7.94
CA GLN A 83 27.77 12.69 -9.14
C GLN A 83 29.26 12.31 -9.04
N THR A 84 30.11 13.17 -8.48
CA THR A 84 31.52 12.83 -8.25
C THR A 84 31.65 11.67 -7.26
N ASN A 85 30.94 11.72 -6.12
CA ASN A 85 30.98 10.61 -5.16
C ASN A 85 30.41 9.31 -5.72
N LEU A 86 29.47 9.38 -6.67
CA LEU A 86 28.91 8.22 -7.37
C LEU A 86 29.92 7.57 -8.32
N LYS A 87 30.75 8.37 -9.00
CA LYS A 87 31.79 7.89 -9.92
C LYS A 87 33.05 7.37 -9.19
N ASN A 88 33.28 7.84 -7.97
CA ASN A 88 34.42 7.46 -7.14
C ASN A 88 34.13 6.27 -6.21
N LYS A 89 33.00 5.59 -6.39
CA LYS A 89 32.62 4.38 -5.65
C LYS A 89 32.78 3.16 -6.54
#